data_AF-A0A0Q6JNQ3-F1
#
_entry.id   AF-A0A0Q6JNQ3-F1
#
_cell.length_a   1.000
_cell.length_b   1.000
_cell.length_c   1.000
_cell.angle_alpha   90.00
_cell.angle_beta   90.00
_cell.angle_gamma   90.00
#
_symmetry.space_group_name_H-M   'P 1'
#
loop_
_entity.id
_entity.type
_entity.pdbx_description
1 polymer ?
#
loop_
_entity_poly.entity_id
_entity_poly.type
_entity_poly.pdbx_seq_one_letter_code
_entity_poly.pdbx_strand_id
1 'polypeptide(L)'
;MPAATRADERTGHGRWTILPLGTLWTTDTGVVGWQPIPNADPAPIQTLIDNALAAGKDGNTAFDEIALVLGSTRNYSGDLDNYRPDRTPTVLPPAR
;
A
#
# COMPACT_ATOMS: atom_id res chain seq x y z
N MET A 1 -12.49 -5.73 -20.38
CA MET A 1 -12.84 -5.03 -19.13
C MET A 1 -11.88 -5.55 -18.06
N PRO A 2 -10.78 -4.87 -17.67
CA PRO A 2 -10.00 -5.39 -16.55
C PRO A 2 -10.75 -5.07 -15.26
N ALA A 3 -10.96 -6.13 -14.49
CA ALA A 3 -11.75 -6.16 -13.26
C ALA A 3 -11.12 -5.29 -12.16
N ALA A 4 -11.99 -4.64 -11.39
CA ALA A 4 -11.64 -4.05 -10.11
C ALA A 4 -11.19 -5.16 -9.15
N THR A 5 -9.90 -5.46 -9.13
CA THR A 5 -9.30 -6.40 -8.18
C THR A 5 -7.99 -5.80 -7.73
N ARG A 6 -7.95 -5.23 -6.53
CA ARG A 6 -6.69 -4.93 -5.78
C ARG A 6 -6.92 -4.92 -4.26
N ALA A 7 -7.89 -5.70 -3.76
CA ALA A 7 -8.02 -5.97 -2.33
C ALA A 7 -7.70 -7.45 -2.05
N ASP A 8 -8.20 -8.36 -2.89
CA ASP A 8 -7.97 -9.80 -2.81
C ASP A 8 -6.56 -10.26 -3.22
N GLU A 9 -5.74 -9.40 -3.83
CA GLU A 9 -4.34 -9.71 -4.17
C GLU A 9 -3.34 -9.34 -3.06
N ARG A 10 -3.82 -8.89 -1.89
CA ARG A 10 -3.00 -8.65 -0.69
C ARG A 10 -2.66 -9.94 0.05
N THR A 11 -2.10 -10.90 -0.67
CA THR A 11 -1.71 -12.19 -0.08
C THR A 11 -0.19 -12.35 -0.07
N GLY A 12 0.35 -12.86 1.04
CA GLY A 12 1.77 -13.11 1.26
C GLY A 12 2.55 -11.95 1.88
N HIS A 13 3.88 -12.07 1.85
CA HIS A 13 4.80 -11.11 2.44
C HIS A 13 4.93 -9.86 1.56
N GLY A 14 5.02 -8.69 2.20
CA GLY A 14 5.08 -7.42 1.51
C GLY A 14 5.47 -6.26 2.41
N ARG A 15 5.28 -5.05 1.87
CA ARG A 15 5.52 -3.78 2.54
C ARG A 15 4.25 -2.94 2.44
N TRP A 16 3.99 -2.13 3.44
CA TRP A 16 2.91 -1.15 3.38
C TRP A 16 3.28 0.10 4.14
N THR A 17 2.64 1.20 3.78
CA THR A 17 2.80 2.46 4.46
C THR A 17 1.44 3.11 4.67
N ILE A 18 1.27 3.71 5.84
CA ILE A 18 0.04 4.37 6.26
C ILE A 18 0.22 5.87 6.00
N LEU A 19 -0.69 6.41 5.19
CA LEU A 19 -0.73 7.79 4.77
C LEU A 19 -2.06 8.42 5.20
N PRO A 20 -2.14 9.76 5.31
CA PRO A 20 -3.38 10.44 5.70
C PRO A 20 -4.58 10.13 4.78
N LEU A 21 -4.31 9.75 3.53
CA LEU A 21 -5.32 9.48 2.50
C LEU A 21 -5.67 7.99 2.37
N GLY A 22 -4.92 7.09 3.01
CA GLY A 22 -5.04 5.66 2.79
C GLY A 22 -3.77 4.87 3.11
N THR A 23 -3.73 3.64 2.66
CA THR A 23 -2.58 2.74 2.80
C THR A 23 -2.07 2.36 1.43
N LEU A 24 -0.81 2.63 1.17
CA LEU A 24 -0.11 2.04 0.02
C LEU A 24 0.49 0.72 0.45
N TRP A 25 0.44 -0.30 -0.39
CA TRP A 25 1.03 -1.60 -0.11
C TRP A 25 1.63 -2.21 -1.36
N THR A 26 2.63 -3.06 -1.18
CA THR A 26 3.29 -3.83 -2.22
C THR A 26 3.62 -5.22 -1.70
N THR A 27 3.58 -6.23 -2.57
CA THR A 27 3.97 -7.62 -2.29
C THR A 27 5.41 -7.86 -2.74
N ASP A 28 6.06 -8.87 -2.18
CA ASP A 28 7.41 -9.28 -2.60
C ASP A 28 7.43 -9.76 -4.07
N THR A 29 6.29 -10.25 -4.57
CA THR A 29 6.08 -10.66 -5.96
C THR A 29 5.95 -9.48 -6.93
N GLY A 30 5.96 -8.23 -6.43
CA GLY A 30 5.95 -7.02 -7.25
C GLY A 30 4.56 -6.47 -7.57
N VAL A 31 3.51 -6.94 -6.90
CA VAL A 31 2.17 -6.34 -7.01
C VAL A 31 2.07 -5.16 -6.06
N VAL A 32 1.73 -3.98 -6.56
CA VAL A 32 1.50 -2.76 -5.79
C VAL A 32 0.04 -2.33 -5.86
N GLY A 33 -0.50 -1.87 -4.74
CA GLY A 33 -1.87 -1.40 -4.64
C GLY A 33 -2.06 -0.30 -3.62
N TRP A 34 -3.24 0.33 -3.69
CA TRP A 34 -3.64 1.42 -2.82
C TRP A 34 -5.00 1.11 -2.20
N GLN A 35 -5.11 1.38 -0.90
CA GLN A 35 -6.35 1.29 -0.16
C GLN A 35 -6.69 2.68 0.41
N PRO A 36 -7.65 3.42 -0.17
CA PRO A 36 -8.07 4.72 0.37
C PRO A 36 -8.78 4.57 1.72
N ILE A 37 -8.76 5.61 2.55
CA ILE A 37 -9.67 5.71 3.70
C ILE A 37 -11.11 6.01 3.24
N PRO A 38 -12.13 5.75 4.08
CA PRO A 38 -13.50 6.14 3.77
C PRO A 38 -13.58 7.64 3.47
N ASN A 39 -14.16 8.01 2.32
CA ASN A 39 -14.28 9.38 1.79
C ASN A 39 -13.01 10.00 1.17
N ALA A 40 -11.91 9.25 1.01
CA ALA A 40 -10.78 9.69 0.19
C ALA A 40 -10.94 9.24 -1.27
N ASP A 41 -10.59 10.10 -2.22
CA ASP A 41 -10.58 9.76 -3.64
C ASP A 41 -9.33 8.92 -3.98
N PRO A 42 -9.47 7.69 -4.51
CA PRO A 42 -8.33 6.85 -4.86
C PRO A 42 -7.72 7.15 -6.24
N ALA A 43 -8.42 7.89 -7.12
CA ALA A 43 -8.03 8.07 -8.51
C ALA A 43 -6.60 8.64 -8.70
N PRO A 44 -6.14 9.66 -7.95
CA PRO A 44 -4.81 10.21 -8.16
C PRO A 44 -3.70 9.21 -7.82
N ILE A 45 -3.85 8.45 -6.72
CA ILE A 45 -2.84 7.46 -6.32
C ILE A 45 -2.87 6.26 -7.26
N GLN A 46 -4.06 5.82 -7.65
CA GLN A 46 -4.21 4.74 -8.63
C GLN A 46 -3.56 5.10 -9.97
N THR A 47 -3.67 6.37 -10.39
CA THR A 47 -3.03 6.89 -11.61
C THR A 47 -1.50 6.89 -11.49
N LEU A 48 -0.94 7.24 -10.34
CA LEU A 48 0.50 7.16 -10.09
C LEU A 48 1.01 5.72 -10.16
N ILE A 49 0.27 4.77 -9.56
CA ILE A 49 0.58 3.34 -9.64
C ILE A 49 0.54 2.87 -11.10
N ASP A 50 -0.52 3.20 -11.83
CA ASP A 50 -0.68 2.78 -13.22
C ASP A 50 0.43 3.35 -14.13
N ASN A 51 0.77 4.63 -13.97
CA ASN A 51 1.87 5.26 -14.70
C ASN A 51 3.23 4.62 -14.39
N ALA A 52 3.49 4.26 -13.13
CA ALA A 52 4.73 3.59 -12.74
C ALA A 52 4.83 2.18 -13.36
N LEU A 53 3.74 1.42 -13.34
CA LEU A 53 3.67 0.09 -13.96
C LEU A 53 3.75 0.16 -15.49
N ALA A 54 3.10 1.15 -16.11
CA ALA A 54 3.17 1.40 -17.56
C ALA A 54 4.57 1.82 -18.01
N ALA A 55 5.34 2.48 -17.14
CA ALA A 55 6.75 2.76 -17.36
C ALA A 55 7.67 1.53 -17.20
N GLY A 56 7.11 0.35 -16.90
CA GLY A 56 7.85 -0.89 -16.70
C GLY A 56 8.57 -0.97 -15.36
N LYS A 57 8.19 -0.15 -14.37
CA LYS A 57 8.77 -0.23 -13.02
C LYS A 57 8.17 -1.40 -12.25
N ASP A 58 9.00 -2.11 -11.51
CA ASP A 58 8.56 -3.11 -10.55
C ASP A 58 7.72 -2.49 -9.42
N GLY A 59 6.78 -3.25 -8.86
CA GLY A 59 5.89 -2.74 -7.81
C GLY A 59 6.61 -2.21 -6.57
N ASN A 60 7.78 -2.77 -6.21
CA ASN A 60 8.61 -2.26 -5.13
C ASN A 60 9.19 -0.88 -5.44
N THR A 61 9.71 -0.69 -6.65
CA THR A 61 10.22 0.62 -7.10
C THR A 61 9.09 1.65 -7.16
N ALA A 62 7.93 1.26 -7.72
CA ALA A 62 6.75 2.10 -7.75
C ALA A 62 6.28 2.48 -6.33
N PHE A 63 6.30 1.51 -5.40
CA PHE A 63 5.94 1.74 -4.00
C PHE A 63 6.87 2.76 -3.34
N ASP A 64 8.20 2.59 -3.45
CA ASP A 64 9.16 3.49 -2.81
C ASP A 64 9.07 4.91 -3.40
N GLU A 65 8.86 5.07 -4.72
CA GLU A 65 8.66 6.38 -5.34
C GLU A 65 7.35 7.05 -4.90
N ILE A 66 6.24 6.31 -4.90
CA ILE A 66 4.94 6.86 -4.52
C ILE A 66 4.94 7.18 -3.01
N ALA A 67 5.52 6.31 -2.19
CA ALA A 67 5.69 6.57 -0.77
C ALA A 67 6.53 7.84 -0.53
N LEU A 68 7.60 8.06 -1.31
CA LEU A 68 8.41 9.27 -1.24
C LEU A 68 7.62 10.52 -1.65
N VAL A 69 6.89 10.46 -2.77
CA VAL A 69 6.05 11.58 -3.26
C VAL A 69 4.96 11.94 -2.26
N LEU A 70 4.35 10.95 -1.60
CA LEU A 70 3.31 11.15 -0.60
C LEU A 70 3.88 11.51 0.78
N GLY A 71 5.20 11.63 0.93
CA GLY A 71 5.86 12.02 2.17
C GLY A 71 5.75 10.97 3.28
N SER A 72 5.67 9.69 2.91
CA SER A 72 5.55 8.63 3.88
C SER A 72 6.82 8.51 4.72
N THR A 73 6.67 8.66 6.03
CA THR A 73 7.78 8.60 6.99
C THR A 73 7.92 7.23 7.67
N ARG A 74 6.97 6.31 7.46
CA ARG A 74 6.94 5.00 8.11
C ARG A 74 6.54 3.89 7.15
N ASN A 75 7.53 3.13 6.70
CA ASN A 75 7.32 1.88 5.97
C ASN A 75 7.27 0.72 6.97
N TYR A 76 6.23 -0.09 6.84
CA TYR A 76 6.07 -1.35 7.54
C TYR A 76 6.34 -2.50 6.57
N SER A 77 6.82 -3.62 7.09
CA SER A 77 7.03 -4.85 6.33
C SER A 77 6.48 -6.02 7.13
N GLY A 78 5.97 -7.03 6.42
CA GLY A 78 5.41 -8.22 7.03
C GLY A 78 4.40 -8.89 6.13
N ASP A 79 3.54 -9.68 6.75
CA ASP A 79 2.54 -10.46 6.05
C ASP A 79 1.27 -9.61 5.78
N LEU A 80 0.94 -9.42 4.50
CA LEU A 80 -0.20 -8.61 4.06
C LEU A 80 -1.54 -9.29 4.36
N ASP A 81 -1.60 -10.63 4.46
CA ASP A 81 -2.81 -11.35 4.88
C ASP A 81 -3.22 -10.97 6.31
N ASN A 82 -2.23 -10.69 7.17
CA ASN A 82 -2.48 -10.26 8.55
C ASN A 82 -2.70 -8.74 8.69
N TYR A 83 -2.50 -7.98 7.62
CA TYR A 83 -2.71 -6.53 7.64
C TYR A 83 -4.19 -6.19 7.80
N ARG A 84 -4.52 -5.35 8.79
CA ARG A 84 -5.86 -4.82 8.99
C ARG A 84 -5.83 -3.29 9.00
N PRO A 85 -6.39 -2.60 7.99
CA PRO A 85 -6.41 -1.13 7.92
C PRO A 85 -7.28 -0.50 9.02
N ASP A 86 -8.30 -1.23 9.49
CA ASP A 86 -9.24 -0.80 10.54
C ASP A 86 -8.69 -1.04 11.96
N ARG A 87 -7.72 -1.95 12.11
CA ARG A 87 -6.98 -2.04 13.36
C ARG A 87 -5.80 -1.09 13.24
N THR A 88 -5.94 0.08 13.87
CA THR A 88 -4.75 0.79 14.39
C THR A 88 -3.81 -0.27 14.93
N PRO A 89 -2.53 -0.34 14.49
CA PRO A 89 -1.61 -1.32 15.04
C PRO A 89 -1.72 -1.17 16.54
N THR A 90 -2.18 -2.23 17.22
CA THR A 90 -2.27 -2.22 18.67
C THR A 90 -0.86 -1.95 19.12
N VAL A 91 -0.58 -0.69 19.48
CA VAL A 91 0.64 -0.30 20.14
C VAL A 91 0.57 -1.10 21.42
N LEU A 92 1.29 -2.23 21.45
CA LEU A 92 1.48 -2.96 22.69
C LEU A 92 2.05 -1.91 23.66
N PRO A 93 1.38 -1.60 24.79
CA PRO A 93 1.99 -0.73 25.78
C PRO A 93 3.34 -1.34 26.17
N PRO A 94 4.37 -0.52 26.42
CA PRO A 94 5.66 -1.04 26.85
C PRO A 94 5.43 -1.94 28.07
N ALA A 95 5.95 -3.17 27.99
CA ALA A 95 5.91 -4.12 29.09
C ALA A 95 6.46 -3.44 30.35
N ARG A 96 5.63 -3.43 31.39
CA ARG A 96 5.88 -2.73 32.65
C ARG A 96 6.85 -3.50 33.52
#